data_AF-A0A8S9NXQ1-F1
#
_entry.id   AF-A0A8S9NXQ1-F1
#
_cell.length_a   1.000
_cell.length_b   1.000
_cell.length_c   1.000
_cell.angle_alpha   90.00
_cell.angle_beta   90.00
_cell.angle_gamma   90.00
#
_symmetry.space_group_name_H-M   'P 1'
#
loop_
_entity.id
_entity.type
_entity.pdbx_description
1 polymer ?
#
loop_
_entity_poly.entity_id
_entity_poly.type
_entity_poly.pdbx_seq_one_letter_code
_entity_poly.pdbx_strand_id
1 'polypeptide(L)'
;MAEPTMVDRGIQSLIAATNHLKSSLEKSKAIGLALERTSPRFDEIEQRLPSLEAAVRPIRADREALVAVGGHINRAVGPAAAVLKVFDAVHGLEKSLLSDPKNDLSGYLAVLKRLEEALRFLGENCGLAIQWLEDIVEYLEDHSVADEKYLSNLKKSLKGLREFQQEKARLDGGLRDAALDKLENEFRRLLKDNSVPLPMAPPLGEQACIAPPQLPVTVIHKLQAVLGRLRANNRLQKCVSIYVEVRSSNVRASLQALDLDYLDISVTEFNDVQSIEGYISQWGNHLEFAVKHLFEAEFKLCSDVKNI
;
A
#
# COMPACT_ATOMS: atom_id res chain seq x y z
N MET A 1 -47.49 83.97 67.33
CA MET A 1 -46.28 83.59 66.58
C MET A 1 -46.58 82.25 65.92
N ALA A 2 -46.31 82.16 64.62
CA ALA A 2 -47.05 81.37 63.62
C ALA A 2 -47.01 79.84 63.76
N GLU A 3 -48.12 79.17 63.40
CA GLU A 3 -48.19 77.73 63.14
C GLU A 3 -47.22 77.34 62.01
N PRO A 4 -46.48 76.22 62.13
CA PRO A 4 -45.74 75.68 61.00
C PRO A 4 -46.79 75.10 60.04
N THR A 5 -47.01 75.80 58.93
CA THR A 5 -47.94 75.43 57.86
C THR A 5 -47.70 73.97 57.45
N MET A 6 -48.77 73.20 57.20
CA MET A 6 -48.69 71.80 56.72
C MET A 6 -47.77 71.63 55.49
N VAL A 7 -47.55 72.71 54.75
CA VAL A 7 -46.62 72.83 53.64
C VAL A 7 -45.17 72.54 54.06
N ASP A 8 -44.74 72.93 55.26
CA ASP A 8 -43.36 72.77 55.75
C ASP A 8 -43.04 71.30 56.10
N ARG A 9 -44.02 70.55 56.63
CA ARG A 9 -43.90 69.09 56.86
C ARG A 9 -43.86 68.29 55.55
N GLY A 10 -44.67 68.69 54.57
CA GLY A 10 -44.65 68.10 53.22
C GLY A 10 -43.32 68.33 52.52
N ILE A 11 -42.76 69.54 52.64
CA ILE A 11 -41.43 69.89 52.11
C ILE A 11 -40.33 69.08 52.79
N GLN A 12 -40.35 68.93 54.12
CA GLN A 12 -39.36 68.11 54.83
C GLN A 12 -39.44 66.61 54.47
N SER A 13 -40.64 66.06 54.31
CA SER A 13 -40.83 64.68 53.85
C SER A 13 -40.33 64.50 52.41
N LEU A 14 -40.54 65.49 51.53
CA LEU A 14 -40.07 65.46 50.15
C LEU A 14 -38.53 65.55 50.08
N ILE A 15 -37.92 66.38 50.93
CA ILE A 15 -36.46 66.49 51.05
C ILE A 15 -35.87 65.17 51.58
N ALA A 16 -36.50 64.56 52.59
CA ALA A 16 -36.09 63.27 53.11
C ALA A 16 -36.21 62.15 52.06
N ALA A 17 -37.31 62.10 51.32
CA ALA A 17 -37.50 61.16 50.21
C ALA A 17 -36.50 61.39 49.07
N THR A 18 -36.20 62.64 48.74
CA THR A 18 -35.19 63.01 47.72
C THR A 18 -33.79 62.61 48.16
N ASN A 19 -33.43 62.83 49.42
CA ASN A 19 -32.15 62.40 49.98
C ASN A 19 -32.04 60.87 50.05
N HIS A 20 -33.14 60.17 50.36
CA HIS A 20 -33.20 58.72 50.31
C HIS A 20 -33.02 58.21 48.88
N LEU A 21 -33.73 58.80 47.91
CA LEU A 21 -33.59 58.45 46.49
C LEU A 21 -32.17 58.69 45.99
N LYS A 22 -31.55 59.81 46.38
CA LYS A 22 -30.16 60.11 46.07
C LYS A 22 -29.20 59.09 46.69
N SER A 23 -29.41 58.72 47.96
CA SER A 23 -28.61 57.68 48.61
C SER A 23 -28.81 56.31 47.95
N SER A 24 -30.04 55.94 47.57
CA SER A 24 -30.30 54.69 46.86
C SER A 24 -29.71 54.69 45.45
N LEU A 25 -29.70 55.84 44.76
CA LEU A 25 -29.10 55.99 43.45
C LEU A 25 -27.58 55.85 43.54
N GLU A 26 -26.94 56.49 44.54
CA GLU A 26 -25.50 56.32 44.78
C GLU A 26 -25.15 54.88 45.16
N LYS A 27 -25.98 54.20 45.98
CA LYS A 27 -25.81 52.76 46.26
C LYS A 27 -25.96 51.91 45.01
N SER A 28 -26.95 52.18 44.16
CA SER A 28 -27.15 51.47 42.89
C SER A 28 -25.97 51.70 41.94
N LYS A 29 -25.43 52.93 41.90
CA LYS A 29 -24.25 53.28 41.10
C LYS A 29 -23.00 52.57 41.63
N ALA A 30 -22.84 52.48 42.95
CA ALA A 30 -21.75 51.72 43.56
C ALA A 30 -21.85 50.22 43.24
N ILE A 31 -23.07 49.66 43.24
CA ILE A 31 -23.32 48.27 42.83
C ILE A 31 -23.01 48.10 41.33
N GLY A 32 -23.42 49.04 40.48
CA GLY A 32 -23.11 49.03 39.04
C GLY A 32 -21.60 49.01 38.78
N LEU A 33 -20.84 49.88 39.46
CA LEU A 33 -19.38 49.91 39.34
C LEU A 33 -18.71 48.64 39.91
N ALA A 34 -19.26 48.06 40.98
CA ALA A 34 -18.78 46.79 41.51
C ALA A 34 -19.07 45.62 40.54
N LEU A 35 -20.21 45.65 39.85
CA LEU A 35 -20.57 44.66 38.84
C LEU A 35 -19.67 44.77 37.62
N GLU A 36 -19.42 45.97 37.10
CA GLU A 36 -18.46 46.20 36.01
C GLU A 36 -17.06 45.71 36.35
N ARG A 37 -16.61 45.95 37.59
CA ARG A 37 -15.32 45.40 38.09
C ARG A 37 -15.30 43.88 38.19
N THR A 38 -16.46 43.25 38.36
CA THR A 38 -16.58 41.78 38.50
C THR A 38 -16.88 41.10 37.15
N SER A 39 -17.37 41.83 36.16
CA SER A 39 -17.61 41.35 34.78
C SER A 39 -16.44 40.56 34.19
N PRO A 40 -15.17 41.02 34.23
CA PRO A 40 -14.06 40.24 33.68
C PRO A 40 -13.81 38.92 34.42
N ARG A 41 -14.21 38.82 35.70
CA ARG A 41 -14.14 37.55 36.45
C ARG A 41 -15.27 36.60 36.04
N PHE A 42 -16.45 37.12 35.71
CA PHE A 42 -17.52 36.30 35.14
C PHE A 42 -17.14 35.80 33.74
N ASP A 43 -16.54 36.65 32.90
CA ASP A 43 -16.02 36.26 31.60
C ASP A 43 -14.92 35.19 31.73
N GLU A 44 -14.02 35.33 32.71
CA GLU A 44 -13.01 34.31 33.02
C GLU A 44 -13.64 33.00 33.49
N ILE A 45 -14.68 33.05 34.33
CA ILE A 45 -15.39 31.87 34.80
C ILE A 45 -16.13 31.19 33.64
N GLU A 46 -16.84 31.93 32.80
CA GLU A 46 -17.50 31.40 31.61
C GLU A 46 -16.51 30.78 30.63
N GLN A 47 -15.32 31.36 30.45
CA GLN A 47 -14.27 30.76 29.62
C GLN A 47 -13.71 29.46 30.24
N ARG A 48 -13.60 29.38 31.57
CA ARG A 48 -13.01 28.22 32.26
C ARG A 48 -14.01 27.09 32.53
N LEU A 49 -15.30 27.40 32.62
CA LEU A 49 -16.35 26.44 32.96
C LEU A 49 -16.39 25.22 32.01
N PRO A 50 -16.31 25.38 30.67
CA PRO A 50 -16.31 24.23 29.75
C PRO A 50 -15.09 23.32 29.94
N SER A 51 -13.91 23.91 30.18
CA SER A 51 -12.68 23.15 30.42
C SER A 51 -12.74 22.36 31.73
N LEU A 52 -13.36 22.94 32.77
CA LEU A 52 -13.53 22.30 34.06
C LEU A 52 -14.60 21.22 33.99
N GLU A 53 -15.70 21.47 33.29
CA GLU A 53 -16.77 20.49 33.08
C GLU A 53 -16.27 19.28 32.29
N ALA A 54 -15.48 19.49 31.23
CA ALA A 54 -14.82 18.41 30.50
C ALA A 54 -13.86 17.61 31.39
N ALA A 55 -13.08 18.27 32.25
CA ALA A 55 -12.14 17.61 33.16
C ALA A 55 -12.83 16.82 34.29
N VAL A 56 -14.02 17.23 34.72
CA VAL A 56 -14.79 16.59 35.81
C VAL A 56 -15.77 15.53 35.28
N ARG A 57 -16.08 15.50 33.99
CA ARG A 57 -16.96 14.52 33.34
C ARG A 57 -16.63 13.04 33.64
N PRO A 58 -15.36 12.58 33.59
CA PRO A 58 -15.04 11.19 33.93
C PRO A 58 -15.23 10.87 35.42
N ILE A 59 -15.33 11.88 36.30
CA ILE A 59 -15.65 11.70 37.73
C ILE A 59 -17.16 11.61 37.94
N ARG A 60 -17.95 12.22 37.04
CA ARG A 60 -19.43 12.22 37.06
C ARG A 60 -20.06 11.07 36.28
N ALA A 61 -19.30 10.40 35.41
CA ALA A 61 -19.75 9.24 34.67
C ALA A 61 -20.07 8.08 35.61
N ASP A 62 -20.98 7.20 35.18
CA ASP A 62 -21.41 6.06 35.98
C ASP A 62 -20.22 5.17 36.36
N ARG A 63 -20.15 4.79 37.64
CA ARG A 63 -19.00 4.08 38.22
C ARG A 63 -18.84 2.70 37.60
N GLU A 64 -19.94 2.05 37.24
CA GLU A 64 -19.93 0.74 36.57
C GLU A 64 -19.44 0.88 35.12
N ALA A 65 -19.93 1.90 34.40
CA ALA A 65 -19.45 2.22 33.06
C ALA A 65 -17.93 2.46 33.03
N LEU A 66 -17.39 3.26 33.95
CA LEU A 66 -15.95 3.57 34.02
C LEU A 66 -15.08 2.32 34.28
N VAL A 67 -15.56 1.38 35.10
CA VAL A 67 -14.85 0.11 35.34
C VAL A 67 -14.88 -0.78 34.09
N ALA A 68 -16.00 -0.80 33.37
CA ALA A 68 -16.16 -1.59 32.14
C ALA A 68 -15.39 -0.99 30.94
N VAL A 69 -15.21 0.33 30.87
CA VAL A 69 -14.47 1.03 29.80
C VAL A 69 -13.09 0.41 29.58
N GLY A 70 -12.36 0.07 30.64
CA GLY A 70 -11.03 -0.55 30.50
C GLY A 70 -11.06 -1.88 29.74
N GLY A 71 -12.11 -2.69 29.95
CA GLY A 71 -12.32 -3.94 29.22
C GLY A 71 -12.66 -3.71 27.75
N HIS A 72 -13.53 -2.75 27.47
CA HIS A 72 -13.88 -2.35 26.10
C HIS A 72 -12.67 -1.79 25.34
N ILE A 73 -11.89 -0.90 25.97
CA ILE A 73 -10.65 -0.36 25.40
C ILE A 73 -9.67 -1.47 25.05
N ASN A 74 -9.39 -2.38 25.98
CA ASN A 74 -8.46 -3.48 25.74
C ASN A 74 -8.94 -4.41 24.61
N ARG A 75 -10.25 -4.58 24.46
CA ARG A 75 -10.86 -5.44 23.44
C ARG A 75 -10.64 -4.94 22.01
N ALA A 76 -10.55 -3.64 21.74
CA ALA A 76 -10.19 -3.16 20.39
C ALA A 76 -8.74 -2.71 20.26
N VAL A 77 -8.18 -2.05 21.28
CA VAL A 77 -6.82 -1.51 21.20
C VAL A 77 -5.79 -2.64 21.08
N GLY A 78 -5.98 -3.76 21.78
CA GLY A 78 -5.09 -4.92 21.68
C GLY A 78 -5.00 -5.47 20.25
N PRO A 79 -6.13 -5.83 19.61
CA PRO A 79 -6.13 -6.29 18.23
C PRO A 79 -5.68 -5.22 17.21
N ALA A 80 -6.07 -3.95 17.39
CA ALA A 80 -5.59 -2.86 16.54
C ALA A 80 -4.06 -2.71 16.61
N ALA A 81 -3.49 -2.83 17.81
CA ALA A 81 -2.03 -2.83 18.00
C ALA A 81 -1.36 -4.05 17.36
N ALA A 82 -2.01 -5.22 17.34
CA ALA A 82 -1.51 -6.39 16.64
C ALA A 82 -1.48 -6.19 15.12
N VAL A 83 -2.53 -5.57 14.55
CA VAL A 83 -2.57 -5.19 13.13
C VAL A 83 -1.45 -4.20 12.79
N LEU A 84 -1.24 -3.18 13.63
CA LEU A 84 -0.14 -2.22 13.46
C LEU A 84 1.23 -2.90 13.49
N LYS A 85 1.46 -3.87 14.38
CA LYS A 85 2.73 -4.63 14.40
C LYS A 85 2.98 -5.40 13.11
N VAL A 86 1.94 -5.96 12.48
CA VAL A 86 2.09 -6.63 11.17
C VAL A 86 2.37 -5.61 10.07
N PHE A 87 1.76 -4.43 10.15
CA PHE A 87 2.04 -3.33 9.23
C PHE A 87 3.50 -2.84 9.35
N ASP A 88 4.01 -2.68 10.57
CA ASP A 88 5.43 -2.36 10.83
C ASP A 88 6.36 -3.45 10.30
N ALA A 89 5.97 -4.73 10.45
CA ALA A 89 6.73 -5.84 9.91
C ALA A 89 6.81 -5.78 8.39
N VAL A 90 5.72 -5.42 7.69
CA VAL A 90 5.71 -5.21 6.23
C VAL A 90 6.71 -4.12 5.82
N HIS A 91 6.73 -2.99 6.53
CA HIS A 91 7.72 -1.92 6.29
C HIS A 91 9.15 -2.39 6.55
N GLY A 92 9.36 -3.26 7.55
CA GLY A 92 10.65 -3.89 7.80
C GLY A 92 11.15 -4.78 6.65
N LEU A 93 10.23 -5.36 5.86
CA LEU A 93 10.57 -6.19 4.69
C LEU A 93 10.95 -5.37 3.46
N GLU A 94 10.57 -4.08 3.39
CA GLU A 94 10.82 -3.20 2.24
C GLU A 94 12.30 -3.17 1.86
N LYS A 95 13.19 -2.99 2.85
CA LYS A 95 14.63 -2.94 2.62
C LYS A 95 15.16 -4.21 1.94
N SER A 96 14.61 -5.37 2.30
CA SER A 96 14.99 -6.65 1.71
C SER A 96 14.41 -6.82 0.29
N LEU A 97 13.21 -6.31 0.02
CA LEU A 97 12.58 -6.35 -1.31
C LEU A 97 13.13 -5.28 -2.28
N LEU A 98 13.72 -4.23 -1.73
CA LEU A 98 14.47 -3.23 -2.49
C LEU A 98 15.81 -3.76 -2.99
N SER A 99 16.35 -4.81 -2.36
CA SER A 99 17.57 -5.48 -2.82
C SER A 99 17.36 -6.21 -4.16
N ASP A 100 18.44 -6.41 -4.91
CA ASP A 100 18.40 -7.03 -6.24
C ASP A 100 18.21 -8.56 -6.12
N PRO A 101 17.20 -9.20 -6.75
CA PRO A 101 16.96 -10.64 -6.60
C PRO A 101 18.08 -11.53 -7.16
N LYS A 102 19.06 -10.93 -7.86
CA LYS A 102 20.29 -11.57 -8.38
C LYS A 102 21.09 -12.29 -7.33
N ASN A 103 21.25 -11.66 -6.16
CA ASN A 103 22.20 -12.08 -5.15
C ASN A 103 21.68 -13.25 -4.32
N ASP A 104 20.37 -13.27 -4.05
CA ASP A 104 19.68 -14.37 -3.37
C ASP A 104 18.22 -14.46 -3.81
N LEU A 105 17.98 -15.21 -4.88
CA LEU A 105 16.63 -15.45 -5.40
C LEU A 105 15.77 -16.20 -4.39
N SER A 106 16.34 -17.14 -3.64
CA SER A 106 15.58 -17.99 -2.71
C SER A 106 15.07 -17.20 -1.51
N GLY A 107 15.93 -16.37 -0.90
CA GLY A 107 15.55 -15.45 0.17
C GLY A 107 14.59 -14.39 -0.33
N TYR A 108 14.79 -13.85 -1.53
CA TYR A 108 13.86 -12.90 -2.13
C TYR A 108 12.44 -13.47 -2.28
N LEU A 109 12.31 -14.70 -2.80
CA LEU A 109 11.02 -15.38 -2.94
C LEU A 109 10.37 -15.68 -1.58
N ALA A 110 11.17 -16.02 -0.56
CA ALA A 110 10.67 -16.23 0.79
C ALA A 110 10.14 -14.94 1.43
N VAL A 111 10.84 -13.82 1.25
CA VAL A 111 10.40 -12.50 1.72
C VAL A 111 9.13 -12.05 0.99
N LEU A 112 9.06 -12.25 -0.32
CA LEU A 112 7.85 -11.96 -1.11
C LEU A 112 6.64 -12.78 -0.60
N LYS A 113 6.84 -14.05 -0.27
CA LYS A 113 5.79 -14.90 0.31
C LYS A 113 5.32 -14.36 1.66
N ARG A 114 6.24 -13.95 2.53
CA ARG A 114 5.91 -13.34 3.83
C ARG A 114 5.14 -12.02 3.67
N LEU A 115 5.50 -11.21 2.68
CA LEU A 115 4.77 -9.99 2.34
C LEU A 115 3.33 -10.32 1.92
N GLU A 116 3.13 -11.29 1.04
CA GLU A 116 1.80 -11.72 0.60
C GLU A 116 0.94 -12.24 1.78
N GLU A 117 1.53 -13.04 2.66
CA GLU A 117 0.86 -13.54 3.86
C GLU A 117 0.46 -12.40 4.81
N ALA A 118 1.37 -11.44 5.03
CA ALA A 118 1.10 -10.26 5.85
C ALA A 118 0.01 -9.37 5.24
N LEU A 119 0.02 -9.15 3.92
CA LEU A 119 -1.00 -8.35 3.24
C LEU A 119 -2.38 -9.01 3.27
N ARG A 120 -2.44 -10.34 3.14
CA ARG A 120 -3.69 -11.08 3.32
C ARG A 120 -4.20 -10.94 4.75
N PHE A 121 -3.33 -11.10 5.75
CA PHE A 121 -3.69 -10.89 7.15
C PHE A 121 -4.21 -9.47 7.41
N LEU A 122 -3.52 -8.45 6.89
CA LEU A 122 -3.97 -7.06 7.02
C LEU A 122 -5.32 -6.83 6.32
N GLY A 123 -5.51 -7.36 5.11
CA GLY A 123 -6.79 -7.28 4.40
C GLY A 123 -7.97 -7.87 5.17
N GLU A 124 -7.74 -9.00 5.85
CA GLU A 124 -8.76 -9.70 6.65
C GLU A 124 -9.02 -9.02 8.01
N ASN A 125 -7.97 -8.49 8.66
CA ASN A 125 -8.05 -8.01 10.05
C ASN A 125 -8.23 -6.50 10.19
N CYS A 126 -7.84 -5.68 9.21
CA CYS A 126 -8.03 -4.22 9.28
C CYS A 126 -9.51 -3.84 9.37
N GLY A 127 -10.40 -4.53 8.64
CA GLY A 127 -11.84 -4.27 8.71
C GLY A 127 -12.42 -4.54 10.10
N LEU A 128 -12.01 -5.66 10.72
CA LEU A 128 -12.41 -6.02 12.07
C LEU A 128 -11.85 -5.05 13.11
N ALA A 129 -10.59 -4.64 12.96
CA ALA A 129 -9.96 -3.66 13.85
C ALA A 129 -10.68 -2.30 13.82
N ILE A 130 -11.11 -1.84 12.64
CA ILE A 130 -11.90 -0.61 12.51
C ILE A 130 -13.23 -0.76 13.24
N GLN A 131 -13.93 -1.87 13.02
CA GLN A 131 -15.22 -2.13 13.68
C GLN A 131 -15.08 -2.13 15.20
N TRP A 132 -14.08 -2.82 15.76
CA TRP A 132 -13.89 -2.81 17.21
C TRP A 132 -13.56 -1.42 17.77
N LEU A 133 -12.83 -0.58 17.02
CA LEU A 133 -12.56 0.79 17.42
C LEU A 133 -13.82 1.67 17.33
N GLU A 134 -14.68 1.46 16.33
CA GLU A 134 -16.00 2.11 16.23
C GLU A 134 -16.89 1.72 17.41
N ASP A 135 -16.95 0.43 17.77
CA ASP A 135 -17.74 -0.08 18.90
C ASP A 135 -17.34 0.58 20.24
N ILE A 136 -16.04 0.83 20.47
CA ILE A 136 -15.59 1.55 21.67
C ILE A 136 -16.02 3.02 21.62
N VAL A 137 -15.88 3.67 20.47
CA VAL A 137 -16.23 5.08 20.33
C VAL A 137 -17.73 5.29 20.56
N GLU A 138 -18.57 4.39 20.09
CA GLU A 138 -20.00 4.34 20.39
C GLU A 138 -20.25 4.13 21.89
N TYR A 139 -19.59 3.14 22.51
CA TYR A 139 -19.69 2.90 23.95
C TYR A 139 -19.28 4.11 24.80
N LEU A 140 -18.21 4.82 24.42
CA LEU A 140 -17.74 6.02 25.14
C LEU A 140 -18.71 7.20 25.00
N GLU A 141 -19.42 7.29 23.88
CA GLU A 141 -20.46 8.29 23.63
C GLU A 141 -21.71 7.99 24.46
N ASP A 142 -22.20 6.75 24.44
CA ASP A 142 -23.39 6.30 25.17
C ASP A 142 -23.27 6.52 26.68
N HIS A 143 -22.07 6.36 27.24
CA HIS A 143 -21.82 6.51 28.67
C HIS A 143 -21.28 7.89 29.05
N SER A 144 -21.19 8.83 28.10
CA SER A 144 -20.70 10.21 28.30
C SER A 144 -19.32 10.30 28.99
N VAL A 145 -18.47 9.30 28.77
CA VAL A 145 -17.17 9.14 29.46
C VAL A 145 -16.10 10.06 28.88
N ALA A 146 -16.21 10.40 27.59
CA ALA A 146 -15.23 11.19 26.86
C ALA A 146 -15.78 12.54 26.39
N ASP A 147 -14.87 13.47 26.08
CA ASP A 147 -15.22 14.78 25.51
C ASP A 147 -15.83 14.63 24.10
N GLU A 148 -16.88 15.39 23.81
CA GLU A 148 -17.60 15.37 22.53
C GLU A 148 -16.68 15.79 21.37
N LYS A 149 -15.76 16.74 21.63
CA LYS A 149 -14.74 17.14 20.66
C LYS A 149 -13.74 16.02 20.39
N TYR A 150 -13.42 15.21 21.40
CA TYR A 150 -12.52 14.07 21.25
C TYR A 150 -13.19 12.93 20.47
N LEU A 151 -14.44 12.60 20.80
CA LEU A 151 -15.24 11.58 20.11
C LEU A 151 -15.48 11.94 18.64
N SER A 152 -15.82 13.20 18.35
CA SER A 152 -16.00 13.66 16.97
C SER A 152 -14.70 13.58 16.14
N ASN A 153 -13.55 13.90 16.74
CA ASN A 153 -12.25 13.69 16.09
C ASN A 153 -11.96 12.21 15.82
N LEU A 154 -12.23 11.33 16.80
CA LEU A 154 -12.06 9.88 16.62
C LEU A 154 -12.96 9.32 15.51
N LYS A 155 -14.24 9.69 15.49
CA LYS A 155 -15.18 9.31 14.43
C LYS A 155 -14.69 9.79 13.06
N LYS A 156 -14.16 11.01 12.97
CA LYS A 156 -13.59 11.54 11.73
C LYS A 156 -12.38 10.73 11.26
N SER A 157 -11.47 10.36 12.16
CA SER A 157 -10.32 9.51 11.85
C SER A 157 -10.74 8.10 11.41
N LEU A 158 -11.71 7.48 12.07
CA LEU A 158 -12.24 6.15 11.71
C LEU A 158 -12.93 6.16 10.34
N LYS A 159 -13.72 7.22 10.06
CA LYS A 159 -14.32 7.42 8.75
C LYS A 159 -13.26 7.51 7.64
N GLY A 160 -12.20 8.31 7.84
CA GLY A 160 -11.11 8.40 6.88
C GLY A 160 -10.38 7.07 6.66
N LEU A 161 -10.21 6.28 7.72
CA LEU A 161 -9.56 4.96 7.62
C LEU A 161 -10.45 3.92 6.89
N ARG A 162 -11.78 4.01 7.05
CA ARG A 162 -12.76 3.21 6.31
C ARG A 162 -12.82 3.58 4.83
N GLU A 163 -12.76 4.87 4.51
CA GLU A 163 -12.65 5.36 3.14
C GLU A 163 -11.36 4.85 2.47
N PHE A 164 -10.22 4.92 3.17
CA PHE A 164 -8.93 4.39 2.69
C PHE A 164 -8.97 2.88 2.42
N GLN A 165 -9.66 2.11 3.28
CA GLN A 165 -9.86 0.68 3.07
C GLN A 165 -10.74 0.40 1.83
N GLN A 166 -11.80 1.18 1.62
CA GLN A 166 -12.74 1.01 0.51
C GLN A 166 -12.15 1.40 -0.84
N GLU A 167 -11.26 2.39 -0.89
CA GLU A 167 -10.57 2.80 -2.12
C GLU A 167 -9.62 1.71 -2.67
N LYS A 168 -9.52 0.54 -2.02
CA LYS A 168 -8.49 -0.47 -2.31
C LYS A 168 -7.11 0.18 -2.38
N ALA A 169 -6.88 1.21 -1.57
CA ALA A 169 -5.56 1.79 -1.43
C ALA A 169 -4.64 0.63 -1.06
N ARG A 170 -3.67 0.38 -1.93
CA ARG A 170 -2.75 -0.74 -1.80
C ARG A 170 -2.05 -0.55 -0.46
N LEU A 171 -2.36 -1.40 0.52
CA LEU A 171 -1.85 -1.28 1.89
C LEU A 171 -0.32 -1.26 1.95
N ASP A 172 0.33 -1.75 0.88
CA ASP A 172 1.77 -1.79 0.68
C ASP A 172 2.32 -0.66 -0.20
N GLY A 173 1.50 0.34 -0.57
CA GLY A 173 1.92 1.43 -1.46
C GLY A 173 2.38 0.97 -2.85
N GLY A 174 2.07 -0.27 -3.26
CA GLY A 174 2.57 -0.87 -4.50
C GLY A 174 3.90 -1.62 -4.38
N LEU A 175 4.42 -1.84 -3.16
CA LEU A 175 5.65 -2.60 -2.91
C LEU A 175 5.63 -4.00 -3.53
N ARG A 176 4.50 -4.72 -3.42
CA ARG A 176 4.33 -6.05 -4.01
C ARG A 176 4.48 -6.00 -5.52
N ASP A 177 3.85 -5.01 -6.16
CA ASP A 177 3.94 -4.85 -7.61
C ASP A 177 5.36 -4.51 -8.05
N ALA A 178 6.03 -3.60 -7.35
CA ALA A 178 7.44 -3.27 -7.62
C ALA A 178 8.36 -4.49 -7.45
N ALA A 179 8.10 -5.33 -6.44
CA ALA A 179 8.85 -6.56 -6.21
C ALA A 179 8.59 -7.62 -7.30
N LEU A 180 7.35 -7.74 -7.78
CA LEU A 180 7.00 -8.60 -8.90
C LEU A 180 7.64 -8.11 -10.20
N ASP A 181 7.64 -6.81 -10.47
CA ASP A 181 8.29 -6.22 -11.65
C ASP A 181 9.81 -6.49 -11.64
N LYS A 182 10.47 -6.44 -10.47
CA LYS A 182 11.87 -6.86 -10.33
C LYS A 182 12.07 -8.34 -10.63
N LEU A 183 11.15 -9.19 -10.19
CA LEU A 183 11.21 -10.62 -10.45
C LEU A 183 11.05 -10.93 -11.95
N GLU A 184 10.18 -10.20 -12.64
CA GLU A 184 10.02 -10.28 -14.09
C GLU A 184 11.29 -9.82 -14.84
N ASN A 185 11.95 -8.78 -14.34
CA ASN A 185 13.24 -8.34 -14.90
C ASN A 185 14.34 -9.39 -14.69
N GLU A 186 14.39 -10.05 -13.53
CA GLU A 186 15.30 -11.16 -13.32
C GLU A 186 14.97 -12.39 -14.17
N PHE A 187 13.69 -12.67 -14.41
CA PHE A 187 13.29 -13.71 -15.37
C PHE A 187 13.81 -13.41 -16.77
N ARG A 188 13.62 -12.17 -17.26
CA ARG A 188 14.15 -11.71 -18.55
C ARG A 188 15.68 -11.83 -18.61
N ARG A 189 16.36 -11.42 -17.54
CA ARG A 189 17.82 -11.46 -17.45
C ARG A 189 18.35 -12.89 -17.45
N LEU A 190 17.78 -13.78 -16.64
CA LEU A 190 18.17 -15.19 -16.60
C LEU A 190 18.01 -15.84 -17.98
N LEU A 191 16.95 -15.50 -18.71
CA LEU A 191 16.79 -15.96 -20.09
C LEU A 191 17.85 -15.37 -21.01
N LYS A 192 18.12 -14.06 -20.95
CA LYS A 192 19.08 -13.39 -21.85
C LYS A 192 20.52 -13.81 -21.60
N ASP A 193 20.95 -13.84 -20.35
CA ASP A 193 22.33 -14.15 -19.95
C ASP A 193 22.71 -15.62 -20.25
N ASN A 194 21.71 -16.51 -20.34
CA ASN A 194 21.92 -17.93 -20.62
C ASN A 194 21.43 -18.35 -22.02
N SER A 195 20.91 -17.43 -22.83
CA SER A 195 20.58 -17.71 -24.23
C SER A 195 21.78 -17.37 -25.10
N VAL A 196 22.43 -18.42 -25.61
CA VAL A 196 23.48 -18.28 -26.62
C VAL A 196 22.91 -18.78 -27.95
N PRO A 197 23.03 -18.00 -29.04
CA PRO A 197 22.66 -18.48 -30.37
C PRO A 197 23.41 -19.77 -30.70
N LEU A 198 22.74 -20.76 -31.27
CA LEU A 198 23.37 -22.02 -31.67
C LEU A 198 24.18 -21.77 -32.96
N PRO A 199 25.52 -21.87 -32.94
CA PRO A 199 26.29 -21.83 -34.16
C PRO A 199 26.15 -23.17 -34.90
N MET A 200 25.98 -23.10 -36.22
CA MET A 200 26.10 -24.28 -37.08
C MET A 200 27.59 -24.65 -37.19
N ALA A 201 28.00 -25.78 -36.61
CA ALA A 201 29.33 -26.31 -36.85
C ALA A 201 29.40 -26.90 -38.27
N PRO A 202 30.49 -26.69 -39.03
CA PRO A 202 30.64 -27.32 -40.34
C PRO A 202 30.62 -28.84 -40.21
N PRO A 203 30.09 -29.57 -41.20
CA PRO A 203 29.95 -31.02 -41.14
C PRO A 203 31.32 -31.68 -41.26
N LEU A 204 32.01 -31.89 -40.14
CA LEU A 204 33.18 -32.74 -40.04
C LEU A 204 32.81 -34.00 -39.26
N GLY A 205 32.37 -35.02 -40.01
CA GLY A 205 32.31 -36.41 -39.56
C GLY A 205 31.11 -36.76 -38.69
N GLU A 206 30.65 -38.00 -38.86
CA GLU A 206 29.62 -38.68 -38.07
C GLU A 206 29.98 -38.73 -36.59
N GLN A 207 29.78 -37.65 -35.86
CA GLN A 207 29.76 -37.68 -34.41
C GLN A 207 28.41 -37.16 -33.96
N ALA A 208 27.66 -38.02 -33.26
CA ALA A 208 26.36 -37.69 -32.68
C ALA A 208 26.48 -36.40 -31.87
N CYS A 209 26.06 -35.29 -32.46
CA CYS A 209 26.03 -33.98 -31.82
C CYS A 209 24.96 -34.02 -30.73
N ILE A 210 25.35 -34.45 -29.53
CA ILE A 210 24.61 -34.14 -28.32
C ILE A 210 24.62 -32.62 -28.23
N ALA A 211 23.50 -32.00 -28.66
CA ALA A 211 23.34 -30.56 -28.60
C ALA A 211 23.65 -30.11 -27.16
N PRO A 212 24.58 -29.14 -26.97
CA PRO A 212 24.90 -28.67 -25.64
C PRO A 212 23.62 -28.16 -24.96
N PRO A 213 23.44 -28.42 -23.66
CA PRO A 213 22.25 -27.97 -22.94
C PRO A 213 22.09 -26.46 -23.11
N GLN A 214 20.97 -26.06 -23.74
CA GLN A 214 20.63 -24.67 -24.07
C GLN A 214 20.60 -23.75 -22.83
N LEU A 215 20.28 -24.31 -21.66
CA LEU A 215 20.37 -23.64 -20.37
C LEU A 215 20.87 -24.61 -19.30
N PRO A 216 21.68 -24.14 -18.34
CA PRO A 216 22.04 -24.94 -17.18
C PRO A 216 20.80 -25.33 -16.35
N VAL A 217 20.78 -26.57 -15.84
CA VAL A 217 19.68 -27.10 -14.99
C VAL A 217 19.40 -26.20 -13.78
N THR A 218 20.44 -25.57 -13.22
CA THR A 218 20.30 -24.61 -12.12
C THR A 218 19.52 -23.35 -12.51
N VAL A 219 19.62 -22.92 -13.77
CA VAL A 219 18.88 -21.77 -14.30
C VAL A 219 17.44 -22.16 -14.60
N ILE A 220 17.19 -23.37 -15.11
CA ILE A 220 15.83 -23.90 -15.32
C ILE A 220 15.07 -23.94 -13.99
N HIS A 221 15.68 -24.48 -12.92
CA HIS A 221 15.05 -24.48 -11.59
C HIS A 221 14.76 -23.07 -11.06
N LYS A 222 15.67 -22.10 -11.29
CA LYS A 222 15.45 -20.70 -10.92
C LYS A 222 14.29 -20.08 -11.71
N LEU A 223 14.24 -20.31 -13.02
CA LEU A 223 13.17 -19.85 -13.90
C LEU A 223 11.82 -20.44 -13.50
N GLN A 224 11.77 -21.74 -13.18
CA GLN A 224 10.58 -22.42 -12.67
C GLN A 224 10.11 -21.85 -11.33
N ALA A 225 11.04 -21.61 -10.38
CA ALA A 225 10.70 -21.00 -9.09
C ALA A 225 10.10 -19.60 -9.26
N VAL A 226 10.68 -18.79 -10.15
CA VAL A 226 10.16 -17.46 -10.52
C VAL A 226 8.78 -17.59 -11.18
N LEU A 227 8.64 -18.50 -12.15
CA LEU A 227 7.39 -18.72 -12.89
C LEU A 227 6.26 -19.17 -11.95
N GLY A 228 6.53 -20.08 -11.02
CA GLY A 228 5.56 -20.54 -10.03
C GLY A 228 5.04 -19.39 -9.16
N ARG A 229 5.93 -18.47 -8.77
CA ARG A 229 5.58 -17.28 -7.97
C ARG A 229 4.81 -16.24 -8.79
N LEU A 230 5.20 -16.00 -10.04
CA LEU A 230 4.49 -15.09 -10.95
C LEU A 230 3.11 -15.64 -11.36
N ARG A 231 2.98 -16.97 -11.48
CA ARG A 231 1.71 -17.68 -11.70
C ARG A 231 0.76 -17.47 -10.52
N ALA A 232 1.23 -17.64 -9.28
CA ALA A 232 0.45 -17.38 -8.07
C ALA A 232 -0.03 -15.92 -7.94
N ASN A 233 0.64 -14.99 -8.63
CA ASN A 233 0.34 -13.55 -8.63
C ASN A 233 -0.40 -13.07 -9.89
N ASN A 234 -0.94 -13.97 -10.72
CA ASN A 234 -1.65 -13.64 -11.97
C ASN A 234 -0.81 -12.86 -13.01
N ARG A 235 0.53 -12.93 -12.94
CA ARG A 235 1.46 -12.25 -13.87
C ARG A 235 1.95 -13.17 -15.00
N LEU A 236 1.34 -14.34 -15.17
CA LEU A 236 1.78 -15.37 -16.12
C LEU A 236 1.82 -14.86 -17.57
N GLN A 237 0.83 -14.06 -18.01
CA GLN A 237 0.76 -13.55 -19.38
C GLN A 237 1.97 -12.67 -19.74
N LYS A 238 2.40 -11.80 -18.81
CA LYS A 238 3.57 -10.94 -18.99
C LYS A 238 4.86 -11.79 -19.07
N CYS A 239 4.95 -12.84 -18.27
CA CYS A 239 6.08 -13.78 -18.31
C CYS A 239 6.16 -14.54 -19.65
N VAL A 240 5.01 -14.99 -20.17
CA VAL A 240 4.94 -15.66 -21.48
C VAL A 240 5.40 -14.72 -22.58
N SER A 241 4.97 -13.45 -22.56
CA SER A 241 5.42 -12.44 -23.51
C SER A 241 6.94 -12.25 -23.46
N ILE A 242 7.51 -12.09 -22.27
CA ILE A 242 8.96 -11.98 -22.07
C ILE A 242 9.70 -13.22 -22.58
N TYR A 243 9.19 -14.41 -22.30
CA TYR A 243 9.79 -15.66 -22.76
C TYR A 243 9.83 -15.74 -24.29
N VAL A 244 8.69 -15.47 -24.93
CA VAL A 244 8.56 -15.47 -26.40
C VAL A 244 9.47 -14.42 -27.02
N GLU A 245 9.52 -13.21 -26.46
CA GLU A 245 10.40 -12.13 -26.92
C GLU A 245 11.88 -12.56 -26.91
N VAL A 246 12.38 -13.06 -25.78
CA VAL A 246 13.80 -13.41 -25.63
C VAL A 246 14.17 -14.62 -26.49
N ARG A 247 13.34 -15.69 -26.47
CA ARG A 247 13.63 -16.91 -27.24
C ARG A 247 13.46 -16.72 -28.74
N SER A 248 12.45 -15.97 -29.19
CA SER A 248 12.30 -15.65 -30.62
C SER A 248 13.47 -14.80 -31.15
N SER A 249 13.98 -13.88 -30.34
CA SER A 249 15.18 -13.11 -30.65
C SER A 249 16.41 -14.01 -30.76
N ASN A 250 16.58 -14.97 -29.85
CA ASN A 250 17.69 -15.93 -29.89
C ASN A 250 17.63 -16.87 -31.11
N VAL A 251 16.45 -17.38 -31.44
CA VAL A 251 16.17 -18.17 -32.65
C VAL A 251 16.51 -17.36 -33.90
N ARG A 252 16.07 -16.10 -33.97
CA ARG A 252 16.36 -15.21 -35.10
C ARG A 252 17.86 -14.94 -35.24
N ALA A 253 18.57 -14.67 -34.14
CA ALA A 253 20.01 -14.49 -34.15
C ALA A 253 20.75 -15.75 -34.63
N SER A 254 20.27 -16.93 -34.22
CA SER A 254 20.84 -18.22 -34.68
C SER A 254 20.62 -18.43 -36.18
N LEU A 255 19.45 -18.05 -36.71
CA LEU A 255 19.16 -18.12 -38.15
C LEU A 255 19.92 -17.07 -38.96
N GLN A 256 20.09 -15.85 -38.43
CA GLN A 256 20.89 -14.80 -39.07
C GLN A 256 22.37 -15.20 -39.17
N ALA A 257 22.89 -15.97 -38.21
CA ALA A 257 24.24 -16.51 -38.27
C ALA A 257 24.45 -17.54 -39.40
N LEU A 258 23.38 -18.05 -40.03
CA LEU A 258 23.45 -18.93 -41.20
C LEU A 258 23.68 -18.17 -42.52
N ASP A 259 23.69 -16.84 -42.48
CA ASP A 259 23.97 -15.97 -43.63
C ASP A 259 23.12 -16.33 -44.86
N LEU A 260 21.81 -16.06 -44.76
CA LEU A 260 20.80 -16.46 -45.75
C LEU A 260 20.81 -15.56 -47.01
N ASP A 261 21.82 -14.72 -47.19
CA ASP A 261 21.95 -13.76 -48.29
C ASP A 261 21.94 -14.47 -49.67
N TYR A 262 22.32 -15.75 -49.71
CA TYR A 262 22.25 -16.58 -50.92
C TYR A 262 20.80 -16.87 -51.40
N LEU A 263 19.78 -16.62 -50.57
CA LEU A 263 18.36 -16.73 -50.96
C LEU A 263 17.81 -15.43 -51.56
N ASP A 264 18.49 -14.30 -51.37
CA ASP A 264 18.07 -12.98 -51.87
C ASP A 264 18.67 -12.66 -53.25
N ILE A 265 19.28 -13.67 -53.90
CA ILE A 265 19.87 -13.55 -55.23
C ILE A 265 18.76 -13.30 -56.25
N SER A 266 18.95 -12.26 -57.07
CA SER A 266 18.00 -11.89 -58.10
C SER A 266 17.91 -12.96 -59.20
N VAL A 267 16.72 -13.18 -59.78
CA VAL A 267 16.50 -14.16 -60.87
C VAL A 267 17.44 -13.92 -62.08
N THR A 268 17.97 -12.70 -62.20
CA THR A 268 18.89 -12.26 -63.24
C THR A 268 20.35 -12.66 -63.04
N GLU A 269 20.76 -13.13 -61.85
CA GLU A 269 22.14 -13.52 -61.51
C GLU A 269 22.37 -15.04 -61.54
N PHE A 270 21.36 -15.84 -61.91
CA PHE A 270 21.52 -17.28 -62.09
C PHE A 270 22.35 -17.58 -63.34
N ASN A 271 23.66 -17.73 -63.13
CA ASN A 271 24.62 -17.98 -64.21
C ASN A 271 24.65 -19.45 -64.69
N ASP A 272 24.19 -20.43 -63.91
CA ASP A 272 24.22 -21.86 -64.30
C ASP A 272 23.25 -22.75 -63.50
N VAL A 273 22.77 -23.87 -64.09
CA VAL A 273 21.89 -24.83 -63.39
C VAL A 273 22.60 -25.50 -62.20
N GLN A 274 23.92 -25.66 -62.29
CA GLN A 274 24.75 -26.27 -61.22
C GLN A 274 24.88 -25.38 -59.98
N SER A 275 24.78 -24.05 -60.12
CA SER A 275 24.79 -23.14 -58.95
C SER A 275 23.47 -23.22 -58.18
N ILE A 276 22.35 -23.39 -58.89
CA ILE A 276 21.03 -23.62 -58.27
C ILE A 276 21.03 -24.91 -57.44
N GLU A 277 21.60 -26.00 -57.95
CA GLU A 277 21.68 -27.27 -57.23
C GLU A 277 22.54 -27.17 -55.94
N GLY A 278 23.62 -26.37 -55.98
CA GLY A 278 24.42 -26.03 -54.80
C GLY A 278 23.63 -25.24 -53.75
N TYR A 279 22.88 -24.21 -54.15
CA TYR A 279 22.02 -23.43 -53.24
C TYR A 279 20.86 -24.25 -52.67
N ILE A 280 20.27 -25.16 -53.44
CA ILE A 280 19.23 -26.08 -52.96
C ILE A 280 19.81 -27.01 -51.90
N SER A 281 21.01 -27.55 -52.12
CA SER A 281 21.69 -28.42 -51.16
C SER A 281 22.05 -27.68 -49.87
N GLN A 282 22.55 -26.44 -49.99
CA GLN A 282 22.82 -25.57 -48.84
C GLN A 282 21.55 -25.22 -48.06
N TRP A 283 20.45 -24.91 -48.76
CA TRP A 283 19.15 -24.68 -48.13
C TRP A 283 18.60 -25.94 -47.44
N GLY A 284 18.78 -27.12 -48.03
CA GLY A 284 18.45 -28.40 -47.40
C GLY A 284 19.16 -28.59 -46.06
N ASN A 285 20.47 -28.31 -46.02
CA ASN A 285 21.27 -28.38 -44.79
C ASN A 285 20.84 -27.34 -43.74
N HIS A 286 20.54 -26.11 -44.15
CA HIS A 286 20.04 -25.06 -43.25
C HIS A 286 18.65 -25.40 -42.69
N LEU A 287 17.77 -25.96 -43.52
CA LEU A 287 16.44 -26.40 -43.11
C LEU A 287 16.53 -27.58 -42.12
N GLU A 288 17.39 -28.55 -42.41
CA GLU A 288 17.64 -29.68 -41.50
C GLU A 288 18.15 -29.20 -40.13
N PHE A 289 19.08 -28.25 -40.11
CA PHE A 289 19.57 -27.64 -38.87
C PHE A 289 18.48 -26.89 -38.11
N ALA A 290 17.68 -26.06 -38.79
CA ALA A 290 16.58 -25.33 -38.16
C ALA A 290 15.56 -26.28 -37.51
N VAL A 291 15.21 -27.38 -38.19
CA VAL A 291 14.22 -28.33 -37.67
C VAL A 291 14.81 -29.22 -36.57
N LYS A 292 15.93 -29.89 -36.82
CA LYS A 292 16.49 -30.92 -35.92
C LYS A 292 17.23 -30.34 -34.72
N HIS A 293 17.83 -29.15 -34.85
CA HIS A 293 18.67 -28.60 -33.79
C HIS A 293 18.06 -27.39 -33.12
N LEU A 294 17.43 -26.48 -33.88
CA LEU A 294 16.85 -25.26 -33.31
C LEU A 294 15.46 -25.51 -32.71
N PHE A 295 14.51 -26.01 -33.50
CA PHE A 295 13.13 -26.19 -33.04
C PHE A 295 12.98 -27.34 -32.04
N GLU A 296 13.72 -28.44 -32.21
CA GLU A 296 13.72 -29.52 -31.23
C GLU A 296 14.25 -29.06 -29.86
N ALA A 297 15.30 -28.23 -29.85
CA ALA A 297 15.85 -27.68 -28.62
C ALA A 297 14.90 -26.68 -27.93
N GLU A 298 14.23 -25.81 -28.69
CA GLU A 298 13.18 -24.93 -28.16
C GLU A 298 11.98 -25.70 -27.62
N PHE A 299 11.59 -26.79 -28.29
CA PHE A 299 10.48 -27.63 -27.83
C PHE A 299 10.80 -28.32 -26.49
N LYS A 300 12.02 -28.87 -26.36
CA LYS A 300 12.49 -29.46 -25.10
C LYS A 300 12.56 -28.41 -24.00
N LEU A 301 13.16 -27.25 -24.28
CA LEU A 301 13.26 -26.16 -23.30
C LEU A 301 11.90 -25.65 -22.83
N CYS A 302 10.96 -25.46 -23.76
CA CYS A 302 9.60 -25.04 -23.45
C CYS A 302 8.88 -26.09 -22.59
N SER A 303 9.12 -27.38 -22.87
CA SER A 303 8.59 -28.48 -22.05
C SER A 303 9.19 -28.47 -20.65
N ASP A 304 10.51 -28.28 -20.52
CA ASP A 304 11.20 -28.23 -19.23
C ASP A 304 10.79 -27.00 -18.39
N VAL A 305 10.55 -25.85 -19.02
CA VAL A 305 10.10 -24.64 -18.32
C VAL A 305 8.62 -24.71 -17.92
N LYS A 306 7.78 -25.42 -18.69
CA LYS A 306 6.34 -25.59 -18.42
C LYS A 306 6.02 -26.74 -17.46
N ASN A 307 6.75 -27.84 -17.54
CA ASN A 307 6.52 -29.03 -16.71
C ASN A 307 7.14 -28.82 -15.33
N ILE A 308 6.33 -28.23 -14.43
CA ILE A 308 6.10 -28.56 -13.01
C ILE A 308 4.82 -27.81 -12.56
#